data_AF-A0A7C5QZM4-F1
#
_entry.id   AF-A0A7C5QZM4-F1
#
_cell.length_a   1.000
_cell.length_b   1.000
_cell.length_c   1.000
_cell.angle_alpha   90.00
_cell.angle_beta   90.00
_cell.angle_gamma   90.00
#
_symmetry.space_group_name_H-M   'P 1'
#
loop_
_entity.id
_entity.type
_entity.pdbx_description
1 polymer ?
#
loop_
_entity_poly.entity_id
_entity_poly.type
_entity_poly.pdbx_seq_one_letter_code
_entity_poly.pdbx_strand_id
1 'polypeptide(L)'
;QIPGIKVIMPTGAFYFLPEVSAYFGKSVEGRTIHNASDLCMYLLEEAHVSLVTGEAFGVPECVRLSYAASREDLQEAIKRIKEALARLQ
;
A
#
# COMPACT_ATOMS: atom_id res chain seq x y z
N GLN A 1 -3.99 2.52 -12.53
CA GLN A 1 -3.90 1.12 -12.07
C GLN A 1 -2.49 0.85 -11.55
N ILE A 2 -2.38 0.04 -10.49
CA ILE A 2 -1.12 -0.45 -9.91
C ILE A 2 -1.13 -1.98 -10.11
N PRO A 3 -0.17 -2.58 -10.83
CA PRO A 3 -0.12 -4.03 -11.05
C PRO A 3 -0.03 -4.82 -9.73
N GLY A 4 -0.65 -6.00 -9.65
CA GLY A 4 -0.52 -6.87 -8.47
C GLY A 4 -1.34 -6.47 -7.25
N ILE A 5 -1.86 -5.24 -7.16
CA ILE A 5 -2.80 -4.86 -6.11
C ILE A 5 -4.21 -5.36 -6.45
N LYS A 6 -4.79 -6.15 -5.55
CA LYS A 6 -6.21 -6.54 -5.64
C LYS A 6 -7.03 -5.68 -4.68
N VAL A 7 -8.10 -5.08 -5.20
CA VAL A 7 -8.98 -4.20 -4.42
C VAL A 7 -10.37 -4.79 -4.40
N ILE A 8 -10.93 -4.95 -3.22
CA ILE A 8 -12.35 -5.22 -3.02
C ILE A 8 -13.03 -3.86 -2.82
N MET A 9 -14.03 -3.55 -3.65
CA MET A 9 -14.78 -2.31 -3.52
C MET A 9 -15.59 -2.35 -2.21
N PRO A 10 -15.35 -1.41 -1.27
CA PRO A 10 -16.07 -1.39 -0.01
C PRO A 10 -17.53 -0.94 -0.27
N THR A 11 -18.47 -1.53 0.49
CA THR A 11 -19.88 -1.16 0.44
C THR A 11 -20.26 -0.07 1.45
N GLY A 12 -19.29 0.38 2.26
CA GLY A 12 -19.49 1.39 3.31
C GLY A 12 -18.19 1.76 4.03
N ALA A 13 -18.30 2.57 5.08
CA ALA A 13 -17.19 3.21 5.79
C ALA A 13 -16.34 4.13 4.88
N PHE A 14 -15.14 4.48 5.32
CA PHE A 14 -14.19 5.33 4.59
C PHE A 14 -12.79 4.70 4.49
N TYR A 15 -12.75 3.37 4.47
CA TYR A 15 -11.52 2.58 4.33
C TYR A 15 -11.70 1.47 3.30
N PHE A 16 -10.59 1.07 2.67
CA PHE A 16 -10.52 -0.21 1.96
C PHE A 16 -9.20 -0.92 2.30
N LEU A 17 -9.20 -2.25 2.12
CA LEU A 17 -8.08 -3.13 2.44
C LEU A 17 -7.54 -3.82 1.17
N PRO A 18 -6.73 -3.13 0.35
CA PRO A 18 -6.10 -3.75 -0.81
C PRO A 18 -5.13 -4.85 -0.38
N GLU A 19 -5.17 -5.98 -1.09
CA GLU A 19 -4.17 -7.04 -0.98
C GLU A 19 -2.91 -6.62 -1.75
N VAL A 20 -1.76 -6.71 -1.09
CA VAL A 20 -0.45 -6.26 -1.59
C VAL A 20 0.61 -7.36 -1.63
N SER A 21 0.20 -8.60 -1.34
CA SER A 21 1.02 -9.84 -1.34
C SER A 21 1.92 -9.99 -2.57
N ALA A 22 1.50 -9.49 -3.73
CA ALA A 22 2.26 -9.51 -4.98
C ALA A 22 3.61 -8.74 -4.94
N TYR A 23 3.84 -7.95 -3.89
CA TYR A 23 5.09 -7.22 -3.65
C TYR A 23 5.97 -7.87 -2.60
N PHE A 24 5.52 -8.93 -1.93
CA PHE A 24 6.34 -9.63 -0.95
C PHE A 24 7.43 -10.43 -1.67
N GLY A 25 8.63 -10.44 -1.09
CA GLY A 25 9.85 -10.98 -1.69
C GLY A 25 10.52 -10.07 -2.72
N LYS A 26 9.86 -8.99 -3.18
CA LYS A 26 10.50 -8.00 -4.06
C LYS A 26 11.48 -7.13 -3.31
N SER A 27 12.45 -6.61 -4.05
CA SER A 27 13.50 -5.77 -3.45
C SER A 27 13.84 -4.54 -4.27
N VAL A 28 14.39 -3.52 -3.60
CA VAL A 28 14.95 -2.32 -4.21
C VAL A 28 16.10 -1.83 -3.34
N GLU A 29 17.25 -1.54 -3.95
CA GLU A 29 18.40 -0.95 -3.26
C GLU A 29 18.82 -1.72 -1.97
N GLY A 30 18.70 -3.05 -2.00
CA GLY A 30 19.05 -3.92 -0.86
C GLY A 30 17.96 -4.05 0.21
N ARG A 31 16.84 -3.33 0.11
CA ARG A 31 15.67 -3.51 0.96
C ARG A 31 14.73 -4.54 0.35
N THR A 32 14.42 -5.60 1.08
CA THR A 32 13.44 -6.62 0.69
C THR A 32 12.14 -6.39 1.47
N ILE A 33 11.00 -6.52 0.78
CA ILE A 33 9.68 -6.43 1.40
C ILE A 33 9.23 -7.84 1.82
N HIS A 34 9.22 -8.17 3.11
CA HIS A 34 8.83 -9.52 3.55
C HIS A 34 7.33 -9.64 3.84
N ASN A 35 6.68 -8.52 4.19
CA ASN A 35 5.28 -8.49 4.62
C ASN A 35 4.66 -7.08 4.44
N ALA A 36 3.40 -6.92 4.80
CA ALA A 36 2.68 -5.65 4.68
C ALA A 36 3.29 -4.53 5.55
N SER A 37 3.86 -4.86 6.71
CA SER A 37 4.49 -3.90 7.62
C SER A 37 5.76 -3.32 6.99
N ASP A 38 6.60 -4.15 6.37
CA ASP A 38 7.77 -3.71 5.59
C ASP A 38 7.33 -2.80 4.43
N LEU A 39 6.25 -3.16 3.74
CA LEU A 39 5.72 -2.36 2.62
C LEU A 39 5.20 -1.00 3.09
N CYS A 40 4.46 -0.95 4.21
CA CYS A 40 4.00 0.30 4.81
C CYS A 40 5.18 1.21 5.17
N MET A 41 6.24 0.67 5.78
CA MET A 41 7.44 1.44 6.10
C MET A 41 8.17 1.92 4.84
N TYR A 42 8.25 1.08 3.81
CA TYR A 42 8.83 1.47 2.53
C TYR A 42 8.08 2.63 1.87
N LEU A 43 6.74 2.57 1.84
CA LEU A 43 5.92 3.63 1.26
C LEU A 43 5.94 4.91 2.12
N LEU A 44 6.09 4.79 3.44
CA LEU A 44 6.27 5.94 4.32
C LEU A 44 7.58 6.68 4.02
N GLU A 45 8.68 5.95 3.87
CA GLU A 45 10.02 6.51 3.70
C GLU A 45 10.24 7.03 2.26
N GLU A 46 9.86 6.24 1.25
CA GLU A 46 10.17 6.55 -0.16
C GLU A 46 9.07 7.32 -0.88
N ALA A 47 7.80 7.08 -0.53
CA ALA A 47 6.66 7.74 -1.16
C ALA A 47 6.04 8.83 -0.29
N HIS A 48 6.48 8.98 0.96
CA HIS A 48 5.86 9.86 1.96
C HIS A 48 4.35 9.61 2.13
N VAL A 49 3.93 8.34 2.05
CA VAL A 49 2.54 7.93 2.24
C VAL A 49 2.43 6.97 3.42
N SER A 50 1.73 7.40 4.47
CA SER A 50 1.47 6.59 5.64
C SER A 50 0.26 5.68 5.43
N LEU A 51 0.43 4.40 5.68
CA LEU A 51 -0.60 3.36 5.62
C LEU A 51 -0.53 2.51 6.89
N VAL A 52 -1.58 1.74 7.16
CA VAL A 52 -1.61 0.82 8.31
C VAL A 52 -1.58 -0.62 7.81
N THR A 53 -0.73 -1.45 8.39
CA THR A 53 -0.68 -2.89 8.09
C THR A 53 -2.02 -3.57 8.38
N GLY A 54 -2.40 -4.53 7.53
CA GLY A 54 -3.57 -5.38 7.69
C GLY A 54 -3.43 -6.40 8.82
N GLU A 55 -2.21 -6.62 9.33
CA GLU A 55 -1.91 -7.56 10.40
C GLU A 55 -2.74 -7.30 11.66
N ALA A 56 -2.92 -6.02 12.04
CA ALA A 56 -3.76 -5.62 13.17
C ALA A 56 -5.26 -5.95 13.00
N PHE A 57 -5.68 -6.31 11.78
CA PHE A 57 -7.07 -6.65 11.42
C PHE A 57 -7.23 -8.13 11.03
N GLY A 58 -6.20 -8.96 11.24
CA GLY A 58 -6.23 -10.39 10.88
C GLY A 58 -6.09 -10.68 9.38
N VAL A 59 -5.64 -9.70 8.58
CA VAL A 59 -5.41 -9.83 7.14
C VAL A 59 -3.99 -9.37 6.77
N PRO A 60 -2.95 -10.15 7.13
CA PRO A 60 -1.55 -9.73 7.03
C PRO A 60 -1.06 -9.45 5.60
N GLU A 61 -1.79 -9.92 4.59
CA GLU A 61 -1.50 -9.69 3.17
C GLU A 61 -2.04 -8.35 2.64
N CYS A 62 -2.78 -7.61 3.47
CA CYS A 62 -3.43 -6.36 3.10
C CYS A 62 -2.81 -5.14 3.81
N VAL A 63 -3.10 -3.96 3.30
CA VAL A 63 -2.87 -2.68 3.99
C VAL A 63 -4.19 -1.93 4.08
N ARG A 64 -4.39 -1.07 5.08
CA ARG A 64 -5.59 -0.24 5.23
C ARG A 64 -5.33 1.16 4.73
N LEU A 65 -6.14 1.63 3.78
CA LEU A 65 -6.12 3.00 3.26
C LEU A 65 -7.40 3.73 3.66
N SER A 66 -7.26 4.94 4.23
CA SER A 66 -8.37 5.86 4.50
C SER A 66 -8.59 6.79 3.30
N TYR A 67 -9.83 6.91 2.83
CA TYR A 67 -10.19 7.92 1.83
C TYR A 67 -11.00 9.09 2.40
N ALA A 68 -10.99 9.25 3.73
CA ALA A 68 -11.47 10.46 4.38
C ALA A 68 -10.44 11.60 4.28
N ALA A 69 -10.12 12.01 3.05
CA ALA A 69 -9.17 13.07 2.70
C ALA A 69 -9.63 13.79 1.42
N SER A 70 -8.94 14.86 1.03
CA SER A 70 -9.25 15.56 -0.22
C SER A 70 -8.99 14.65 -1.43
N ARG A 71 -9.70 14.92 -2.54
CA ARG A 71 -9.51 14.15 -3.78
C ARG A 71 -8.09 14.34 -4.31
N GLU A 72 -7.57 15.55 -4.17
CA GLU A 72 -6.24 15.97 -4.61
C GLU A 72 -5.15 15.19 -3.85
N ASP A 73 -5.25 15.11 -2.53
CA ASP A 73 -4.31 14.35 -1.70
C ASP A 73 -4.36 12.85 -2.02
N LEU A 74 -5.57 12.30 -2.25
CA LEU A 74 -5.72 10.90 -2.62
C LEU A 74 -5.12 10.58 -3.99
N GLN A 75 -5.30 11.46 -4.97
CA GLN A 75 -4.71 11.29 -6.30
C GLN A 75 -3.18 11.32 -6.24
N GLU A 76 -2.61 12.26 -5.49
CA GLU A 76 -1.17 12.38 -5.31
C GLU A 76 -0.60 11.18 -4.53
N ALA A 77 -1.24 10.75 -3.45
CA ALA A 77 -0.81 9.58 -2.69
C ALA A 77 -0.79 8.31 -3.55
N ILE A 78 -1.84 8.06 -4.35
CA ILE A 78 -1.89 6.90 -5.25
C ILE A 78 -0.83 7.00 -6.35
N LYS A 79 -0.54 8.19 -6.87
CA LYS A 79 0.54 8.41 -7.83
C LYS A 79 1.90 8.04 -7.23
N ARG A 80 2.22 8.54 -6.03
CA ARG A 80 3.49 8.24 -5.34
C ARG A 80 3.63 6.76 -5.00
N ILE A 81 2.56 6.13 -4.51
CA ILE A 81 2.54 4.68 -4.27
C ILE A 81 2.87 3.93 -5.57
N LYS A 82 2.22 4.30 -6.69
CA LYS A 82 2.47 3.64 -7.98
C LYS A 82 3.93 3.76 -8.41
N GLU A 83 4.53 4.94 -8.29
CA GLU A 83 5.91 5.20 -8.67
C GLU A 83 6.91 4.44 -7.79
N ALA A 84 6.71 4.42 -6.47
CA ALA A 84 7.55 3.66 -5.55
C ALA A 84 7.45 2.15 -5.81
N LEU A 85 6.24 1.60 -5.91
CA LEU A 85 6.03 0.18 -6.17
C LEU A 85 6.59 -0.29 -7.52
N ALA A 86 6.77 0.61 -8.50
CA ALA A 86 7.39 0.29 -9.78
C ALA A 86 8.92 0.10 -9.69
N ARG A 87 9.57 0.55 -8.60
CA ARG A 87 11.00 0.36 -8.36
C ARG A 87 11.34 -1.01 -7.77
N LEU A 88 10.35 -1.72 -7.21
CA LEU A 88 10.52 -3.04 -6.62
C LEU A 88 10.64 -4.12 -7.71
N GLN A 89 11.74 -4.88 -7.67
CA GLN A 89 12.07 -5.97 -8.60
C GLN A 89 11.72 -7.33 -7.98
#